data_AF-L7YAD7-F1
#
_entry.id   AF-L7YAD7-F1
#
_cell.length_a   1.000
_cell.length_b   1.000
_cell.length_c   1.000
_cell.angle_alpha   90.00
_cell.angle_beta   90.00
_cell.angle_gamma   90.00
#
_symmetry.space_group_name_H-M   'P 1'
#
loop_
_entity.id
_entity.type
_entity.pdbx_description
1 polymer ?
#
loop_
_entity_poly.entity_id
_entity_poly.type
_entity_poly.pdbx_seq_one_letter_code
_entity_poly.pdbx_strand_id
1 'polypeptide(L)'
;LQYLEQTEPTRPNPEDKENHLSANVLLYQKKLRSSVAAQSHSLSTYGGTGRFSLDDIYTDGLLEVMDGSGETTTLGLEDVVGPLGTLNEDADTVLVSGEAGSGKSTLLQRLHLLWAREALLTNTFLLFPFSCRKLNAEHRELSLKELLFLHCCWPDRGQDEVFQFILDHPNLVL
;
A
#
# COMPACT_ATOMS: atom_id res chain seq x y z
N LEU A 1 -35.09 -7.13 -41.72
CA LEU A 1 -34.83 -7.21 -40.26
C LEU A 1 -33.96 -8.44 -40.05
N GLN A 2 -32.64 -8.24 -39.99
CA GLN A 2 -31.65 -9.30 -39.81
C GLN A 2 -30.90 -8.94 -38.52
N TYR A 3 -31.17 -9.68 -37.45
CA TYR A 3 -30.56 -9.48 -36.14
C TYR A 3 -29.16 -10.07 -36.14
N LEU A 4 -28.16 -9.22 -35.86
CA LEU A 4 -26.78 -9.61 -35.60
C LEU A 4 -26.67 -10.09 -34.15
N GLU A 5 -26.07 -11.25 -33.96
CA GLU A 5 -25.65 -11.79 -32.66
C GLU A 5 -24.72 -10.80 -31.96
N GLN A 6 -25.09 -10.34 -30.78
CA GLN A 6 -24.20 -9.65 -29.87
C GLN A 6 -23.46 -10.71 -29.05
N THR A 7 -22.20 -10.98 -29.41
CA THR A 7 -21.25 -11.66 -28.54
C THR A 7 -20.98 -10.79 -27.31
N GLU A 8 -21.22 -11.34 -26.12
CA GLU A 8 -20.89 -10.75 -24.82
C GLU A 8 -19.38 -10.43 -24.75
N PRO A 9 -18.98 -9.30 -24.12
CA PRO A 9 -17.57 -9.02 -23.91
C PRO A 9 -17.02 -9.91 -22.81
N THR A 10 -16.10 -10.79 -23.18
CA THR A 10 -15.28 -11.63 -22.30
C THR A 10 -14.65 -10.75 -21.20
N ARG A 11 -14.97 -11.06 -19.94
CA ARG A 11 -14.31 -10.47 -18.77
C ARG A 11 -12.81 -10.82 -18.83
N PRO A 12 -11.89 -9.87 -18.67
CA PRO A 12 -10.46 -10.18 -18.70
C PRO A 12 -10.09 -11.04 -17.48
N ASN A 13 -9.43 -12.17 -17.73
CA ASN A 13 -8.87 -13.03 -16.70
C ASN A 13 -7.73 -12.30 -15.96
N PRO A 14 -7.58 -12.48 -14.64
CA PRO A 14 -6.48 -11.87 -13.86
C PRO A 14 -5.09 -12.34 -14.32
N GLU A 15 -5.02 -13.54 -14.90
CA GLU A 15 -3.77 -14.20 -15.32
C GLU A 15 -3.17 -13.62 -16.61
N ASP A 16 -3.93 -12.84 -17.39
CA ASP A 16 -3.44 -12.24 -18.64
C ASP A 16 -2.60 -10.96 -18.41
N LYS A 17 -2.57 -10.42 -17.18
CA LYS A 17 -1.85 -9.17 -16.88
C LYS A 17 -0.35 -9.35 -16.55
N GLU A 18 0.10 -10.57 -16.25
CA GLU A 18 1.51 -10.82 -15.89
C GLU A 18 2.45 -10.91 -17.10
N ASN A 19 1.93 -11.08 -18.32
CA ASN A 19 2.74 -11.38 -19.51
C ASN A 19 3.46 -10.17 -20.16
N HIS A 20 3.43 -8.97 -19.57
CA HIS A 20 4.09 -7.80 -20.16
C HIS A 20 4.85 -6.90 -19.17
N LEU A 21 5.08 -7.35 -17.93
CA LEU A 21 5.94 -6.61 -17.00
C LEU A 21 7.41 -6.83 -17.33
N SER A 22 8.18 -5.75 -17.34
CA SER A 22 9.61 -5.88 -17.59
C SER A 22 10.37 -6.46 -16.40
N ALA A 23 11.51 -7.07 -16.68
CA ALA A 23 12.39 -7.62 -15.66
C ALA A 23 12.83 -6.58 -14.63
N ASN A 24 13.03 -5.31 -15.03
CA ASN A 24 13.44 -4.25 -14.11
C ASN A 24 12.33 -3.88 -13.12
N VAL A 25 11.07 -3.84 -13.58
CA VAL A 25 9.91 -3.57 -12.71
C VAL A 25 9.74 -4.69 -11.67
N LEU A 26 9.85 -5.96 -12.09
CA LEU A 26 9.77 -7.11 -11.17
C LEU A 26 10.93 -7.13 -10.17
N LEU A 27 12.15 -6.82 -10.61
CA LEU A 27 13.30 -6.71 -9.71
C LEU A 27 13.10 -5.58 -8.70
N TYR A 28 12.59 -4.44 -9.14
CA TYR A 28 12.29 -3.31 -8.26
C TYR A 28 11.22 -3.66 -7.23
N GLN A 29 10.14 -4.33 -7.63
CA GLN A 29 9.11 -4.79 -6.70
C GLN A 29 9.68 -5.69 -5.60
N LYS A 30 10.49 -6.69 -5.97
CA LYS A 30 11.15 -7.59 -5.00
C LYS A 30 12.04 -6.82 -4.03
N LYS A 31 12.80 -5.84 -4.54
CA LYS A 31 13.62 -4.96 -3.71
C LYS A 31 12.77 -4.12 -2.76
N LEU A 32 11.71 -3.49 -3.26
CA LEU A 32 10.81 -2.66 -2.47
C LEU A 32 10.17 -3.48 -1.36
N ARG A 33 9.60 -4.66 -1.66
CA ARG A 33 9.06 -5.59 -0.65
C ARG A 33 10.11 -5.94 0.40
N SER A 34 11.32 -6.31 -0.01
CA SER A 34 12.40 -6.65 0.92
C SER A 34 12.75 -5.46 1.84
N SER A 35 12.80 -4.25 1.29
CA SER A 35 13.06 -3.01 2.04
C SER A 35 11.94 -2.72 3.04
N VAL A 36 10.69 -2.76 2.59
CA VAL A 36 9.50 -2.49 3.42
C VAL A 36 9.36 -3.53 4.54
N ALA A 37 9.60 -4.81 4.24
CA ALA A 37 9.62 -5.88 5.24
C ALA A 37 10.68 -5.61 6.31
N ALA A 38 11.91 -5.29 5.92
CA ALA A 38 13.00 -5.01 6.87
C ALA A 38 12.70 -3.78 7.75
N GLN A 39 12.08 -2.75 7.19
CA GLN A 39 11.70 -1.54 7.94
C GLN A 39 10.52 -1.79 8.89
N SER A 40 9.59 -2.68 8.52
CA SER A 40 8.32 -2.87 9.23
C SER A 40 8.33 -4.06 10.20
N HIS A 41 9.31 -4.95 10.11
CA HIS A 41 9.36 -6.20 10.87
C HIS A 41 9.32 -6.05 12.39
N SER A 42 9.77 -4.91 12.93
CA SER A 42 10.03 -4.83 14.37
C SER A 42 9.83 -3.43 14.95
N LEU A 43 9.43 -3.40 16.21
CA LEU A 43 9.28 -2.18 17.00
C LEU A 43 10.43 -2.06 18.01
N SER A 44 10.92 -0.83 18.16
CA SER A 44 11.90 -0.51 19.19
C SER A 44 11.20 0.04 20.43
N THR A 45 11.75 -0.23 21.61
CA THR A 45 11.32 0.46 22.84
C THR A 45 11.58 1.96 22.72
N TYR A 46 10.86 2.77 23.50
CA TYR A 46 11.04 4.23 23.53
C TYR A 46 12.49 4.66 23.88
N GLY A 47 13.25 3.81 24.57
CA GLY A 47 14.66 4.03 24.88
C GLY A 47 15.65 3.43 23.86
N GLY A 48 15.16 2.77 22.80
CA GLY A 48 15.98 2.09 21.80
C GLY A 48 16.73 0.85 22.31
N THR A 49 16.45 0.41 23.54
CA THR A 49 17.18 -0.65 24.25
C THR A 49 16.72 -2.06 23.89
N GLY A 50 15.55 -2.21 23.29
CA GLY A 50 14.99 -3.50 22.87
C GLY A 50 14.29 -3.39 21.53
N ARG A 51 14.32 -4.49 20.76
CA ARG A 51 13.67 -4.63 19.46
C ARG A 51 12.84 -5.90 19.48
N PHE A 52 11.53 -5.76 19.23
CA PHE A 52 10.56 -6.86 19.28
C PHE A 52 10.02 -7.12 17.88
N SER A 53 9.86 -8.39 17.52
CA SER A 53 9.15 -8.77 16.29
C SER A 53 7.72 -8.30 16.38
N LEU A 54 7.23 -7.67 15.32
CA LEU A 54 5.86 -7.20 15.26
C LEU A 54 4.86 -8.36 15.26
N ASP A 55 5.25 -9.54 14.75
CA ASP A 55 4.41 -10.75 14.83
C ASP A 55 4.18 -11.23 16.27
N ASP A 56 5.14 -10.98 17.17
CA ASP A 56 5.07 -11.50 18.54
C ASP A 56 4.26 -10.59 19.47
N ILE A 57 4.12 -9.31 19.12
CA ILE A 57 3.56 -8.28 20.02
C ILE A 57 2.34 -7.57 19.43
N TYR A 58 2.04 -7.74 18.15
CA TYR A 58 0.89 -7.08 17.54
C TYR A 58 -0.40 -7.72 18.05
N THR A 59 -1.35 -6.86 18.40
CA THR A 59 -2.73 -7.24 18.73
C THR A 59 -3.64 -6.40 17.87
N ASP A 60 -4.67 -7.04 17.30
CA ASP A 60 -5.60 -6.36 16.41
C ASP A 60 -6.32 -5.23 17.15
N GLY A 61 -6.29 -4.04 16.55
CA GLY A 61 -7.04 -2.89 17.02
C GLY A 61 -8.48 -2.96 16.52
N LEU A 62 -9.42 -2.41 17.30
CA LEU A 62 -10.78 -2.19 16.82
C LEU A 62 -10.78 -1.04 15.80
N LEU A 63 -11.16 -1.34 14.57
CA LEU A 63 -11.37 -0.35 13.53
C LEU A 63 -12.86 -0.21 13.30
N GLU A 64 -13.30 1.03 13.13
CA GLU A 64 -14.70 1.36 12.89
C GLU A 64 -14.77 2.34 11.73
N VAL A 65 -15.75 2.13 10.85
CA VAL A 65 -16.16 3.09 9.83
C VAL A 65 -17.57 3.56 10.16
N MET A 66 -17.79 4.87 10.10
CA MET A 66 -19.11 5.46 10.29
C MET A 66 -19.67 5.83 8.92
N ASP A 67 -20.84 5.31 8.61
CA ASP A 67 -21.53 5.62 7.36
C ASP A 67 -22.24 6.99 7.42
N GLY A 68 -22.81 7.42 6.29
CA GLY A 68 -23.56 8.67 6.21
C GLY A 68 -24.83 8.71 7.07
N SER A 69 -25.33 7.56 7.54
CA SER A 69 -26.46 7.43 8.46
C SER A 69 -26.06 7.52 9.93
N GLY A 70 -24.76 7.48 10.25
CA GLY A 70 -24.24 7.46 11.61
C GLY A 70 -24.19 6.07 12.23
N GLU A 71 -24.41 5.01 11.46
CA GLU A 71 -24.17 3.63 11.92
C GLU A 71 -22.68 3.30 11.82
N THR A 72 -22.17 2.60 12.83
CA THR A 72 -20.78 2.17 12.89
C THR A 72 -20.66 0.70 12.51
N THR A 73 -19.77 0.42 11.57
CA THR A 73 -19.40 -0.95 11.18
C THR A 73 -17.97 -1.22 11.60
N THR A 74 -17.76 -2.34 12.30
CA THR A 74 -16.41 -2.79 12.66
C THR A 74 -15.69 -3.36 11.44
N LEU A 75 -14.44 -2.99 11.25
CA LEU A 75 -13.61 -3.41 10.11
C LEU A 75 -12.45 -4.31 10.56
N GLY A 76 -12.15 -5.32 9.74
CA GLY A 76 -10.86 -6.00 9.77
C GLY A 76 -9.76 -5.10 9.20
N LEU A 77 -8.50 -5.44 9.47
CA LEU A 77 -7.36 -4.74 8.86
C LEU A 77 -7.35 -4.90 7.34
N GLU A 78 -7.85 -6.03 6.86
CA GLU A 78 -8.03 -6.38 5.46
C GLU A 78 -9.03 -5.48 4.73
N ASP A 79 -10.01 -4.96 5.47
CA ASP A 79 -11.10 -4.17 4.92
C ASP A 79 -10.76 -2.68 4.85
N VAL A 80 -9.65 -2.24 5.47
CA VAL A 80 -9.21 -0.83 5.49
C VAL A 80 -9.00 -0.28 4.08
N VAL A 81 -8.53 -1.11 3.15
CA VAL A 81 -8.30 -0.73 1.73
C VAL A 81 -9.24 -1.52 0.81
N GLY A 82 -10.34 -2.05 1.36
CA GLY A 82 -11.35 -2.82 0.65
C GLY A 82 -12.69 -2.10 0.51
N PRO A 83 -13.67 -2.68 -0.20
CA PRO A 83 -14.98 -2.07 -0.44
C PRO A 83 -15.75 -1.68 0.83
N LEU A 84 -15.49 -2.38 1.94
CA LEU A 84 -16.13 -2.15 3.23
C LEU A 84 -15.53 -0.94 3.98
N GLY A 85 -14.26 -0.63 3.75
CA GLY A 85 -13.59 0.56 4.29
C GLY A 85 -13.79 1.81 3.43
N THR A 86 -14.24 1.66 2.18
CA THR A 86 -14.49 2.77 1.26
C THR A 86 -15.90 3.32 1.44
N LEU A 87 -16.00 4.52 2.04
CA LEU A 87 -17.25 5.29 2.09
C LEU A 87 -17.69 5.83 0.71
N ASN A 88 -16.78 5.84 -0.26
CA ASN A 88 -16.98 6.27 -1.62
C ASN A 88 -16.15 5.35 -2.54
N GLU A 89 -16.79 4.73 -3.52
CA GLU A 89 -16.14 3.84 -4.48
C GLU A 89 -15.12 4.57 -5.37
N ASP A 90 -15.25 5.89 -5.51
CA ASP A 90 -14.31 6.76 -6.24
C ASP A 90 -13.22 7.37 -5.32
N ALA A 91 -13.14 6.98 -4.05
CA ALA A 91 -12.15 7.55 -3.12
C ALA A 91 -10.78 6.89 -3.25
N ASP A 92 -9.80 7.67 -3.69
CA ASP A 92 -8.38 7.27 -3.74
C ASP A 92 -7.63 7.50 -2.42
N THR A 93 -8.33 7.88 -1.33
CA THR A 93 -7.69 8.23 -0.05
C THR A 93 -8.48 7.69 1.15
N VAL A 94 -7.79 6.89 1.97
CA VAL A 94 -8.30 6.37 3.25
C VAL A 94 -7.66 7.14 4.40
N LEU A 95 -8.47 7.60 5.36
CA LEU A 95 -8.00 8.27 6.57
C LEU A 95 -8.22 7.41 7.81
N VAL A 96 -7.13 7.05 8.49
CA VAL A 96 -7.18 6.40 9.81
C VAL A 96 -6.99 7.46 10.90
N SER A 97 -8.02 7.68 11.71
CA SER A 97 -8.03 8.64 12.82
C SER A 97 -8.07 7.93 14.18
N GLY A 98 -7.70 8.65 15.24
CA GLY A 98 -7.73 8.17 16.62
C GLY A 98 -6.82 8.96 17.54
N GLU A 99 -6.93 8.74 18.85
CA GLU A 99 -6.17 9.48 19.86
C GLU A 99 -4.66 9.21 19.82
N ALA A 100 -3.86 10.11 20.40
CA ALA A 100 -2.43 9.89 20.54
C ALA A 100 -2.18 8.62 21.37
N GLY A 101 -1.33 7.71 20.87
CA GLY A 101 -1.08 6.42 21.52
C GLY A 101 -2.06 5.30 21.14
N SER A 102 -3.09 5.56 20.30
CA SER A 102 -4.05 4.53 19.85
C SER A 102 -3.48 3.46 18.91
N GLY A 103 -2.18 3.47 18.63
CA GLY A 103 -1.53 2.45 17.80
C GLY A 103 -1.57 2.68 16.27
N LYS A 104 -2.02 3.84 15.76
CA LYS A 104 -2.09 4.13 14.31
C LYS A 104 -0.79 3.83 13.54
N SER A 105 0.36 4.26 14.05
CA SER A 105 1.65 3.99 13.41
C SER A 105 1.98 2.50 13.39
N THR A 106 1.64 1.79 14.47
CA THR A 106 1.82 0.33 14.59
C THR A 106 0.90 -0.42 13.62
N LEU A 107 -0.33 0.06 13.42
CA LEU A 107 -1.27 -0.48 12.45
C LEU A 107 -0.76 -0.33 11.03
N LEU A 108 -0.32 0.87 10.62
CA LEU A 108 0.27 1.07 9.29
C LEU A 108 1.52 0.21 9.10
N GLN A 109 2.36 0.09 10.14
CA GLN A 109 3.53 -0.78 10.10
C GLN A 109 3.15 -2.26 9.93
N ARG A 110 2.07 -2.73 10.57
CA ARG A 110 1.52 -4.08 10.34
C ARG A 110 1.06 -4.25 8.89
N LEU A 111 0.32 -3.28 8.37
CA LEU A 111 -0.19 -3.29 6.99
C LEU A 111 0.97 -3.38 5.98
N HIS A 112 2.01 -2.57 6.15
CA HIS A 112 3.22 -2.61 5.32
C HIS A 112 3.91 -3.98 5.36
N LEU A 113 4.02 -4.60 6.55
CA LEU A 113 4.63 -5.91 6.71
C LEU A 113 3.81 -7.02 6.02
N LEU A 114 2.48 -6.97 6.14
CA LEU A 114 1.59 -7.93 5.48
C LEU A 114 1.62 -7.80 3.97
N TRP A 115 1.65 -6.57 3.43
CA TRP A 115 1.86 -6.34 2.00
C TRP A 115 3.20 -6.89 1.50
N ALA A 116 4.28 -6.60 2.22
CA ALA A 116 5.62 -7.05 1.83
C ALA A 116 5.77 -8.59 1.85
N ARG A 117 4.93 -9.27 2.63
CA ARG A 117 4.82 -10.74 2.71
C ARG A 117 3.73 -11.33 1.81
N GLU A 118 3.07 -10.49 1.00
CA GLU A 118 2.02 -10.91 0.08
C GLU A 118 0.80 -11.54 0.79
N ALA A 119 0.58 -11.17 2.06
CA ALA A 119 -0.52 -11.68 2.89
C ALA A 119 -1.76 -10.77 2.87
N LEU A 120 -1.58 -9.48 2.57
CA LEU A 120 -2.67 -8.51 2.42
C LEU A 120 -2.31 -7.49 1.34
N LEU A 121 -3.30 -6.74 0.84
CA LEU A 121 -3.11 -5.75 -0.24
C LEU A 121 -2.54 -6.41 -1.51
N THR A 122 -2.99 -7.61 -1.86
CA THR A 122 -2.47 -8.38 -3.00
C THR A 122 -2.71 -7.72 -4.35
N ASN A 123 -3.70 -6.82 -4.43
CA ASN A 123 -3.98 -6.01 -5.61
C ASN A 123 -3.04 -4.80 -5.76
N THR A 124 -2.22 -4.51 -4.75
CA THR A 124 -1.22 -3.44 -4.75
C THR A 124 0.14 -3.98 -5.18
N PHE A 125 0.62 -3.53 -6.34
CA PHE A 125 1.89 -3.98 -6.90
C PHE A 125 3.10 -3.29 -6.24
N LEU A 126 3.03 -1.99 -5.95
CA LEU A 126 4.07 -1.22 -5.23
C LEU A 126 3.45 -0.48 -4.05
N LEU A 127 4.12 -0.48 -2.90
CA LEU A 127 3.72 0.26 -1.71
C LEU A 127 4.87 1.15 -1.22
N PHE A 128 4.62 2.45 -1.13
CA PHE A 128 5.60 3.48 -0.75
C PHE A 128 5.30 4.04 0.65
N PRO A 129 5.84 3.44 1.73
CA PRO A 129 5.63 3.96 3.06
C PRO A 129 6.40 5.27 3.27
N PHE A 130 5.67 6.34 3.60
CA PHE A 130 6.26 7.63 3.95
C PHE A 130 6.05 7.99 5.42
N SER A 131 7.04 8.67 5.98
CA SER A 131 6.90 9.30 7.30
C SER A 131 6.67 10.79 7.11
N CYS A 132 5.47 11.28 7.44
CA CYS A 132 5.17 12.72 7.37
C CYS A 132 6.18 13.55 8.16
N ARG A 133 6.69 13.02 9.29
CA ARG A 133 7.75 13.67 10.07
C ARG A 133 9.05 13.83 9.26
N LYS A 134 9.47 12.80 8.52
CA LYS A 134 10.68 12.86 7.68
C LYS A 134 10.46 13.77 6.47
N LEU A 135 9.30 13.69 5.83
CA LEU A 135 8.96 14.55 4.68
C LEU A 135 8.86 16.02 5.08
N ASN A 136 8.29 16.34 6.24
CA ASN A 136 8.22 17.72 6.74
C ASN A 136 9.60 18.34 7.04
N ALA A 137 10.64 17.52 7.19
CA ALA A 137 12.01 17.98 7.36
C ALA A 137 12.75 18.17 6.02
N GLU A 138 12.14 17.79 4.90
CA GLU A 138 12.68 18.06 3.57
C GLU A 138 12.25 19.46 3.13
N HIS A 139 13.25 20.31 2.83
CA HIS A 139 13.03 21.71 2.46
C HIS A 139 13.21 21.94 0.97
N ARG A 140 13.72 20.96 0.22
CA ARG A 140 13.83 21.01 -1.23
C ARG A 140 12.48 20.72 -1.87
N GLU A 141 12.20 21.38 -2.98
CA GLU A 141 11.14 20.93 -3.88
C GLU A 141 11.59 19.60 -4.51
N LEU A 142 10.69 18.61 -4.47
CA LEU A 142 10.93 17.29 -5.03
C LEU A 142 9.93 17.02 -6.13
N SER A 143 10.40 16.43 -7.22
CA SER A 143 9.55 15.73 -8.16
C SER A 143 8.95 14.46 -7.52
N LEU A 144 7.86 13.95 -8.09
CA LEU A 144 7.29 12.66 -7.66
C LEU A 144 8.33 11.53 -7.73
N LYS A 145 9.14 11.50 -8.79
CA LYS A 145 10.21 10.51 -8.95
C LYS A 145 11.23 10.57 -7.81
N GLU A 146 11.65 11.78 -7.43
CA GLU A 146 12.55 11.98 -6.30
C GLU A 146 11.90 11.57 -4.98
N LEU A 147 10.63 11.93 -4.76
CA LEU A 147 9.89 11.52 -3.56
C LEU A 147 9.88 9.98 -3.43
N LEU A 148 9.47 9.27 -4.48
CA LEU A 148 9.38 7.81 -4.48
C LEU A 148 10.75 7.14 -4.32
N PHE A 149 11.75 7.58 -5.09
CA PHE A 149 13.02 6.86 -5.14
C PHE A 149 14.01 7.28 -4.05
N LEU A 150 14.07 8.56 -3.68
CA LEU A 150 14.99 9.03 -2.64
C LEU A 150 14.44 8.80 -1.23
N HIS A 151 13.13 8.99 -1.01
CA HIS A 151 12.55 8.91 0.34
C HIS A 151 11.94 7.55 0.69
N CYS A 152 11.84 6.62 -0.26
CA CYS A 152 11.35 5.27 0.00
C CYS A 152 12.35 4.19 -0.44
N CYS A 153 12.56 3.99 -1.75
CA CYS A 153 13.47 2.96 -2.24
C CYS A 153 13.95 3.26 -3.67
N TRP A 154 15.27 3.37 -3.84
CA TRP A 154 15.88 3.63 -5.14
C TRP A 154 15.96 2.37 -6.02
N PRO A 155 15.54 2.39 -7.30
CA PRO A 155 15.73 1.26 -8.22
C PRO A 155 17.20 1.07 -8.60
N ASP A 156 17.71 -0.17 -8.51
CA ASP A 156 19.10 -0.47 -8.89
C ASP A 156 19.36 -0.34 -10.40
N ARG A 157 18.31 -0.56 -11.20
CA ARG A 157 18.33 -0.53 -12.67
C ARG A 157 16.98 -0.06 -13.19
N GLY A 158 16.95 0.41 -14.44
CA GLY A 158 15.69 0.73 -15.13
C GLY A 158 14.85 1.81 -14.45
N GLN A 159 15.46 2.84 -13.85
CA GLN A 159 14.74 3.87 -13.09
C GLN A 159 13.65 4.57 -13.90
N ASP A 160 13.91 4.88 -15.17
CA ASP A 160 12.94 5.52 -16.06
C ASP A 160 11.78 4.58 -16.39
N GLU A 161 12.09 3.30 -16.61
CA GLU A 161 11.11 2.26 -16.91
C GLU A 161 10.21 1.95 -15.70
N VAL A 162 10.80 1.85 -14.51
CA VAL A 162 10.05 1.70 -13.25
C VAL A 162 9.16 2.91 -13.01
N PHE A 163 9.68 4.12 -13.25
CA PHE A 163 8.88 5.33 -13.10
C PHE A 163 7.75 5.40 -14.14
N GLN A 164 8.00 5.00 -15.38
CA GLN A 164 6.98 4.94 -16.41
C GLN A 164 5.87 3.94 -16.05
N PHE A 165 6.22 2.76 -15.53
CA PHE A 165 5.24 1.80 -15.02
C PHE A 165 4.34 2.40 -13.94
N ILE A 166 4.90 3.18 -13.00
CA ILE A 166 4.13 3.86 -11.94
C ILE A 166 3.14 4.86 -12.55
N LEU A 167 3.54 5.59 -13.59
CA LEU A 167 2.67 6.54 -14.28
C LEU A 167 1.58 5.86 -15.11
N ASP A 168 1.87 4.72 -15.73
CA ASP A 168 0.94 3.96 -16.57
C ASP A 168 -0.07 3.16 -15.75
N HIS A 169 0.27 2.79 -14.51
CA HIS A 169 -0.53 1.95 -13.62
C HIS A 169 -0.65 2.50 -12.19
N PRO A 170 -1.15 3.74 -11.99
CA PRO A 170 -1.24 4.36 -10.67
C PRO A 170 -2.17 3.59 -9.72
N ASN A 171 -3.19 2.91 -10.27
CA ASN A 171 -4.13 2.07 -9.50
C ASN A 171 -3.48 0.82 -8.88
N LEU A 172 -2.23 0.49 -9.23
CA LEU A 172 -1.46 -0.60 -8.63
C LEU A 172 -0.46 -0.10 -7.58
N VAL A 173 -0.49 1.20 -7.24
CA VAL A 173 0.46 1.85 -6.34
C VAL A 173 -0.27 2.38 -5.10
N LEU A 174 0.28 2.11 -3.92
CA LEU A 174 -0.19 2.63 -2.63
C LEU A 174 0.88 3.45 -1.91
#